data_AF-A0A6N9HMR5-F1
#
_entry.id   AF-A0A6N9HMR5-F1
#
_cell.length_a   1.000
_cell.length_b   1.000
_cell.length_c   1.000
_cell.angle_alpha   90.00
_cell.angle_beta   90.00
_cell.angle_gamma   90.00
#
_symmetry.space_group_name_H-M   'P 1'
#
loop_
_entity.id
_entity.type
_entity.pdbx_description
1 polymer ?
#
loop_
_entity_poly.entity_id
_entity_poly.type
_entity_poly.pdbx_seq_one_letter_code
_entity_poly.pdbx_strand_id
1 'polypeptide(L)'
;MVDVSASHLQQGRAINSAIFKHGPALFDAVKETILKEATVPAAGGNAAHKANQEKLLATIARICEQGQWNPTLSKAQFWDTAWGRIVYQGTRADKASKEIDSMRQYPLFGDIEAFDQEDYQFDKAQWEAFAAHWKRRFEWYKLVQRFGPAKAQAVEAKRGGSWMDNTNAIPWGAVAEDWAALADMWSKRVRKYANWLDFAKGQGELWDESLQGFGSHYPSKALDIMTKSGDFAGIQFSSHPEKMKKYLDVAGFLKSASDTQILDFYVGPSYQHEVVHTIGAEYLRAKERFETIHKKFREHFGYITSLHLMMDLGFMTVKPDRVLTYLFSRLGWLVTLPKSLSKEQVLRKYTDERVVQEVLHRADVLAASLVDHCGTPYTHRLLDIWMVKFGQEPEEQFGITVNLEAARPNAMERLYERVEQRMASAPVERGDAEERWPSAIAFAPLTSRGGPRPGKARHAATAPRSARIRPAQKTREQEKLEEMHSFYQMNKQSLPATIRNFRDEIVQLMMAGLPVADAFSQVQRK
;
A
#
# COMPACT_ATOMS: atom_id res chain seq x y z
N MET A 1 30.28 -10.80 -3.42
CA MET A 1 30.46 -9.41 -3.86
C MET A 1 30.23 -9.37 -5.35
N VAL A 2 29.26 -8.59 -5.83
CA VAL A 2 29.10 -8.35 -7.27
C VAL A 2 30.19 -7.37 -7.64
N ASP A 3 30.99 -7.69 -8.66
CA ASP A 3 32.04 -6.78 -9.16
C ASP A 3 31.36 -5.50 -9.64
N VAL A 4 31.58 -4.41 -8.89
CA VAL A 4 30.99 -3.12 -9.22
C VAL A 4 31.90 -2.49 -10.24
N SER A 5 31.43 -2.43 -11.49
CA SER A 5 32.19 -1.71 -12.51
C SER A 5 32.45 -0.26 -12.07
N ALA A 6 33.68 0.23 -12.27
CA ALA A 6 34.05 1.63 -12.03
C ALA A 6 33.07 2.62 -12.71
N SER A 7 32.46 2.20 -13.82
CA SER A 7 31.41 2.94 -14.52
C SER A 7 30.19 3.25 -13.65
N HIS A 8 29.74 2.31 -12.79
CA HIS A 8 28.58 2.55 -11.92
C HIS A 8 28.90 3.54 -10.80
N LEU A 9 30.13 3.50 -10.26
CA LEU A 9 30.59 4.45 -9.25
C LEU A 9 30.68 5.87 -9.84
N GLN A 10 31.25 5.99 -11.05
CA GLN A 10 31.31 7.26 -11.78
C GLN A 10 29.92 7.81 -12.08
N GLN A 11 28.98 6.97 -12.53
CA GLN A 11 27.59 7.37 -12.74
C GLN A 11 26.93 7.83 -11.43
N GLY A 12 27.16 7.12 -10.32
CA GLY A 12 26.65 7.49 -9.00
C GLY A 12 27.13 8.86 -8.53
N ARG A 13 28.42 9.20 -8.76
CA ARG A 13 28.98 10.53 -8.48
C ARG A 13 28.32 11.62 -9.31
N ALA A 14 28.20 11.41 -10.61
CA ALA A 14 27.55 12.37 -11.51
C ALA A 14 26.09 12.64 -11.11
N ILE A 15 25.36 11.61 -10.68
CA ILE A 15 24.00 11.75 -10.15
C ILE A 15 23.99 12.58 -8.86
N ASN A 16 24.86 12.28 -7.88
CA ASN A 16 24.91 13.04 -6.62
C ASN A 16 25.24 14.51 -6.84
N SER A 17 26.19 14.79 -7.72
CA SER A 17 26.55 16.15 -8.15
C SER A 17 25.34 16.87 -8.75
N ALA A 18 24.63 16.21 -9.67
CA ALA A 18 23.43 16.77 -10.28
C ALA A 18 22.32 17.03 -9.25
N ILE A 19 22.06 16.10 -8.34
CA ILE A 19 21.07 16.28 -7.26
C ILE A 19 21.44 17.47 -6.40
N PHE A 20 22.68 17.54 -5.91
CA PHE A 20 23.09 18.60 -4.99
C PHE A 20 23.00 19.98 -5.66
N LYS A 21 23.45 20.09 -6.92
CA LYS A 21 23.41 21.34 -7.68
C LYS A 21 21.99 21.77 -8.02
N HIS A 22 21.14 20.83 -8.43
CA HIS A 22 19.83 21.13 -9.02
C HIS A 22 18.65 20.93 -8.07
N GLY A 23 18.89 20.36 -6.90
CA GLY A 23 17.92 20.08 -5.85
C GLY A 23 17.10 21.29 -5.42
N PRO A 24 17.73 22.44 -5.08
CA PRO A 24 17.01 23.67 -4.74
C PRO A 24 16.05 24.14 -5.84
N ALA A 25 16.50 24.16 -7.10
CA ALA A 25 15.65 24.57 -8.22
C ALA A 25 14.48 23.61 -8.47
N LEU A 26 14.69 22.30 -8.30
CA LEU A 26 13.62 21.30 -8.33
C LEU A 26 12.61 21.55 -7.20
N PHE A 27 13.10 21.75 -5.98
CA PHE A 27 12.28 21.97 -4.79
C PHE A 27 11.38 23.21 -4.96
N ASP A 28 11.95 24.32 -5.41
CA ASP A 28 11.19 25.55 -5.69
C ASP A 28 10.16 25.35 -6.79
N ALA A 29 10.50 24.66 -7.87
CA ALA A 29 9.58 24.39 -8.97
C ALA A 29 8.39 23.52 -8.51
N VAL A 30 8.64 22.51 -7.67
CA VAL A 30 7.61 21.64 -7.07
C VAL A 30 6.70 22.45 -6.16
N LYS A 31 7.29 23.21 -5.23
CA LYS A 31 6.57 24.08 -4.28
C LYS A 31 5.70 25.10 -5.00
N GLU A 32 6.27 25.80 -5.98
CA GLU A 32 5.58 26.79 -6.81
C GLU A 32 4.39 26.16 -7.55
N THR A 33 4.59 24.98 -8.13
CA THR A 33 3.54 24.26 -8.86
C THR A 33 2.40 23.85 -7.94
N ILE A 34 2.70 23.29 -6.77
CA ILE A 34 1.65 22.90 -5.80
C ILE A 34 0.86 24.12 -5.34
N LEU A 35 1.54 25.20 -4.95
CA LEU A 35 0.88 26.41 -4.51
C LEU A 35 0.04 27.07 -5.61
N LYS A 36 0.50 27.05 -6.87
CA LYS A 36 -0.25 27.67 -7.98
C LYS A 36 -1.37 26.81 -8.51
N GLU A 37 -1.20 25.49 -8.54
CA GLU A 37 -2.08 24.60 -9.29
C GLU A 37 -2.88 23.65 -8.39
N ALA A 38 -2.32 23.16 -7.28
CA ALA A 38 -2.95 22.10 -6.48
C ALA A 38 -3.93 22.64 -5.43
N THR A 39 -3.79 23.92 -5.07
CA THR A 39 -4.62 24.61 -4.06
C THR A 39 -5.78 25.39 -4.68
N VAL A 40 -5.95 25.33 -6.01
CA VAL A 40 -7.04 26.01 -6.73
C VAL A 40 -8.36 25.30 -6.46
N PRO A 41 -9.36 25.97 -5.84
CA PRO A 41 -10.63 25.32 -5.52
C PRO A 41 -11.39 24.95 -6.80
N ALA A 42 -12.17 23.86 -6.76
CA ALA A 42 -13.02 23.46 -7.89
C ALA A 42 -14.11 24.52 -8.19
N ALA A 43 -14.62 25.17 -7.13
CA ALA A 43 -15.51 26.32 -7.20
C ALA A 43 -14.98 27.39 -6.23
N GLY A 44 -14.61 28.57 -6.74
CA GLY A 44 -14.10 29.67 -5.92
C GLY A 44 -13.24 30.66 -6.70
N GLY A 45 -13.14 31.88 -6.19
CA GLY A 45 -12.24 32.92 -6.73
C GLY A 45 -10.87 32.91 -6.05
N ASN A 46 -10.04 33.89 -6.40
CA ASN A 46 -8.67 34.06 -5.89
C ASN A 46 -8.56 34.05 -4.35
N ALA A 47 -9.59 34.51 -3.64
CA ALA A 47 -9.61 34.50 -2.17
C ALA A 47 -9.57 33.08 -1.58
N ALA A 48 -10.36 32.15 -2.14
CA ALA A 48 -10.37 30.76 -1.68
C ALA A 48 -9.06 30.03 -2.02
N HIS A 49 -8.46 30.34 -3.18
CA HIS A 49 -7.13 29.84 -3.55
C HIS A 49 -6.05 30.30 -2.55
N LYS A 50 -6.04 31.58 -2.18
CA LYS A 50 -5.11 32.12 -1.18
C LYS A 50 -5.30 31.48 0.20
N ALA A 51 -6.55 31.33 0.65
CA ALA A 51 -6.85 30.66 1.93
C ALA A 51 -6.34 29.20 1.94
N ASN A 52 -6.47 28.48 0.83
CA ASN A 52 -5.93 27.13 0.68
C ASN A 52 -4.40 27.10 0.74
N GLN A 53 -3.71 28.06 0.11
CA GLN A 53 -2.25 28.19 0.21
C GLN A 53 -1.79 28.44 1.65
N GLU A 54 -2.44 29.36 2.37
CA GLU A 54 -2.15 29.67 3.77
C GLU A 54 -2.36 28.44 4.65
N LYS A 55 -3.46 27.70 4.44
CA LYS A 55 -3.76 26.45 5.13
C LYS A 55 -2.69 25.38 4.89
N LEU A 56 -2.22 25.23 3.65
CA LEU A 56 -1.15 24.29 3.30
C LEU A 56 0.16 24.66 4.01
N LEU A 57 0.56 25.93 3.95
CA LEU A 57 1.81 26.39 4.57
C LEU A 57 1.77 26.26 6.10
N ALA A 58 0.65 26.61 6.74
CA ALA A 58 0.47 26.42 8.18
C ALA A 58 0.51 24.93 8.57
N THR A 59 -0.10 24.07 7.75
CA THR A 59 -0.03 22.62 7.95
C THR A 59 1.40 22.10 7.85
N ILE A 60 2.16 22.55 6.85
CA ILE A 60 3.57 22.17 6.68
C ILE A 60 4.40 22.60 7.89
N ALA A 61 4.26 23.84 8.34
CA ALA A 61 4.96 24.35 9.51
C ALA A 61 4.68 23.47 10.74
N ARG A 62 3.40 23.17 11.02
CA ARG A 62 2.99 22.29 12.12
C ARG A 62 3.57 20.88 11.98
N ILE A 63 3.57 20.30 10.78
CA ILE A 63 4.12 18.96 10.54
C ILE A 63 5.64 18.94 10.75
N CYS A 64 6.35 20.00 10.36
CA CYS A 64 7.79 20.13 10.61
C CYS A 64 8.10 20.31 12.10
N GLU A 65 7.28 21.05 12.82
CA GLU A 65 7.39 21.21 14.29
C GLU A 65 7.11 19.90 15.03
N GLN A 66 6.02 19.20 14.66
CA GLN A 66 5.65 17.93 15.29
C GLN A 66 6.57 16.77 14.92
N GLY A 67 7.23 16.84 13.75
CA GLY A 67 8.17 15.83 13.27
C GLY A 67 9.60 16.05 13.76
N GLN A 68 9.83 16.91 14.75
CA GLN A 68 11.16 17.05 15.36
C GLN A 68 11.49 15.84 16.23
N TRP A 69 12.76 15.47 16.27
CA TRP A 69 13.23 14.41 17.15
C TRP A 69 12.89 14.73 18.61
N ASN A 70 12.13 13.84 19.23
CA ASN A 70 11.74 13.95 20.63
C ASN A 70 12.20 12.68 21.38
N PRO A 71 13.34 12.72 22.09
CA PRO A 71 13.85 11.56 22.82
C PRO A 71 12.99 11.23 24.05
N THR A 72 12.14 12.16 24.53
CA THR A 72 11.27 11.98 25.70
C THR A 72 9.82 11.65 25.33
N LEU A 73 9.60 11.18 24.09
CA LEU A 73 8.29 10.75 23.60
C LEU A 73 7.68 9.69 24.52
N SER A 74 6.47 9.93 25.02
CA SER A 74 5.78 8.98 25.90
C SER A 74 5.26 7.75 25.13
N LYS A 75 4.89 6.68 25.87
CA LYS A 75 4.24 5.49 25.28
C LYS A 75 3.00 5.83 24.48
N ALA A 76 2.14 6.67 25.04
CA ALA A 76 0.91 7.08 24.39
C ALA A 76 1.20 7.81 23.06
N GLN A 77 2.19 8.72 23.05
CA GLN A 77 2.56 9.47 21.84
C GLN A 77 3.21 8.56 20.77
N PHE A 78 4.10 7.65 21.19
CA PHE A 78 4.69 6.67 20.28
C PHE A 78 3.61 5.75 19.71
N TRP A 79 2.73 5.24 20.56
CA TRP A 79 1.62 4.38 20.15
C TRP A 79 0.74 5.06 19.11
N ASP A 80 0.24 6.27 19.41
CA ASP A 80 -0.62 7.05 18.52
C ASP A 80 -0.04 7.21 17.11
N THR A 81 1.27 7.44 17.05
CA THR A 81 2.01 7.56 15.79
C THR A 81 2.16 6.18 15.12
N ALA A 82 2.60 5.17 15.87
CA ALA A 82 2.98 3.86 15.37
C ALA A 82 1.80 3.07 14.77
N TRP A 83 0.68 2.96 15.50
CA TRP A 83 -0.47 2.18 15.01
C TRP A 83 -1.11 2.86 13.79
N GLY A 84 -1.15 4.20 13.76
CA GLY A 84 -1.60 4.95 12.60
C GLY A 84 -0.81 4.55 11.34
N ARG A 85 0.51 4.37 11.44
CA ARG A 85 1.35 3.94 10.30
C ARG A 85 1.13 2.51 9.86
N ILE A 86 0.76 1.61 10.77
CA ILE A 86 0.30 0.27 10.40
C ILE A 86 -1.02 0.35 9.61
N VAL A 87 -1.94 1.26 9.95
CA VAL A 87 -3.18 1.47 9.15
C VAL A 87 -2.86 1.89 7.72
N TYR A 88 -1.94 2.85 7.52
CA TYR A 88 -1.50 3.29 6.19
C TYR A 88 -0.85 2.17 5.35
N GLN A 89 -0.38 1.08 5.95
CA GLN A 89 0.27 0.00 5.22
C GLN A 89 -0.70 -0.61 4.18
N GLY A 90 -0.36 -0.46 2.89
CA GLY A 90 -1.16 -0.97 1.78
C GLY A 90 -2.53 -0.31 1.60
N THR A 91 -2.79 0.80 2.28
CA THR A 91 -4.09 1.48 2.31
C THR A 91 -3.95 2.87 1.70
N ARG A 92 -4.93 3.29 0.90
CA ARG A 92 -4.95 4.67 0.38
C ARG A 92 -5.05 5.66 1.54
N ALA A 93 -4.41 6.82 1.41
CA ALA A 93 -4.33 7.79 2.50
C ALA A 93 -5.72 8.25 2.99
N ASP A 94 -6.61 8.63 2.06
CA ASP A 94 -8.00 9.04 2.34
C ASP A 94 -8.80 7.98 3.12
N LYS A 95 -8.61 6.70 2.78
CA LYS A 95 -9.23 5.59 3.50
C LYS A 95 -8.58 5.35 4.86
N ALA A 96 -7.26 5.41 4.93
CA ALA A 96 -6.51 5.20 6.17
C ALA A 96 -6.83 6.27 7.23
N SER A 97 -6.97 7.55 6.84
CA SER A 97 -7.38 8.62 7.76
C SER A 97 -8.76 8.35 8.36
N LYS A 98 -9.75 7.99 7.54
CA LYS A 98 -11.10 7.62 8.02
C LYS A 98 -11.07 6.41 8.94
N GLU A 99 -10.25 5.40 8.62
CA GLU A 99 -10.05 4.24 9.50
C GLU A 99 -9.45 4.67 10.84
N ILE A 100 -8.39 5.48 10.84
CA ILE A 100 -7.75 6.01 12.06
C ILE A 100 -8.75 6.75 12.94
N ASP A 101 -9.52 7.69 12.37
CA ASP A 101 -10.51 8.46 13.13
C ASP A 101 -11.56 7.53 13.76
N SER A 102 -12.03 6.53 13.01
CA SER A 102 -12.98 5.53 13.53
C SER A 102 -12.36 4.58 14.56
N MET A 103 -11.04 4.37 14.54
CA MET A 103 -10.35 3.45 15.43
C MET A 103 -10.02 4.09 16.78
N ARG A 104 -9.73 5.39 16.81
CA ARG A 104 -9.37 6.14 18.03
C ARG A 104 -10.39 6.05 19.15
N GLN A 105 -11.66 5.82 18.83
CA GLN A 105 -12.73 5.67 19.83
C GLN A 105 -12.64 4.35 20.62
N TYR A 106 -11.85 3.38 20.17
CA TYR A 106 -11.72 2.08 20.83
C TYR A 106 -10.54 2.06 21.79
N PRO A 107 -10.68 1.40 22.96
CA PRO A 107 -9.67 1.43 24.02
C PRO A 107 -8.26 1.13 23.53
N LEU A 108 -8.06 0.04 22.77
CA LEU A 108 -6.74 -0.35 22.23
C LEU A 108 -6.02 0.78 21.48
N PHE A 109 -6.74 1.59 20.70
CA PHE A 109 -6.13 2.59 19.81
C PHE A 109 -6.15 4.00 20.41
N GLY A 110 -7.08 4.28 21.32
CA GLY A 110 -7.19 5.55 22.02
C GLY A 110 -6.26 5.66 23.23
N ASP A 111 -6.01 4.55 23.92
CA ASP A 111 -5.17 4.50 25.11
C ASP A 111 -4.39 3.18 25.17
N ILE A 112 -3.07 3.28 25.03
CA ILE A 112 -2.21 2.09 25.14
C ILE A 112 -2.35 1.43 26.51
N GLU A 113 -2.73 2.18 27.55
CA GLU A 113 -2.88 1.62 28.89
C GLU A 113 -4.06 0.65 29.00
N ALA A 114 -5.05 0.74 28.09
CA ALA A 114 -6.18 -0.17 28.01
C ALA A 114 -5.88 -1.49 27.27
N PHE A 115 -4.67 -1.67 26.75
CA PHE A 115 -4.25 -2.95 26.18
C PHE A 115 -3.94 -3.95 27.30
N ASP A 116 -4.61 -5.09 27.27
CA ASP A 116 -4.34 -6.23 28.13
C ASP A 116 -4.01 -7.45 27.25
N GLN A 117 -2.88 -8.11 27.50
CA GLN A 117 -2.44 -9.21 26.64
C GLN A 117 -3.39 -10.42 26.70
N GLU A 118 -4.07 -10.64 27.82
CA GLU A 118 -5.01 -11.74 28.00
C GLU A 118 -6.32 -11.46 27.25
N ASP A 119 -6.77 -10.21 27.20
CA ASP A 119 -7.98 -9.79 26.49
C ASP A 119 -7.82 -9.77 24.96
N TYR A 120 -6.62 -9.53 24.45
CA TYR A 120 -6.34 -9.30 23.03
C TYR A 120 -5.51 -10.43 22.38
N GLN A 121 -5.80 -11.68 22.72
CA GLN A 121 -5.14 -12.84 22.12
C GLN A 121 -5.51 -12.99 20.64
N PHE A 122 -4.51 -13.24 19.77
CA PHE A 122 -4.74 -13.40 18.35
C PHE A 122 -3.71 -14.34 17.71
N ASP A 123 -4.19 -15.46 17.16
CA ASP A 123 -3.37 -16.31 16.30
C ASP A 123 -3.70 -16.03 14.82
N LYS A 124 -2.67 -15.57 14.10
CA LYS A 124 -2.78 -15.25 12.68
C LYS A 124 -3.10 -16.48 11.82
N ALA A 125 -2.44 -17.61 12.07
CA ALA A 125 -2.62 -18.82 11.26
C ALA A 125 -4.03 -19.40 11.46
N GLN A 126 -4.50 -19.36 12.70
CA GLN A 126 -5.85 -19.73 13.10
C GLN A 126 -6.89 -18.82 12.42
N TRP A 127 -6.69 -17.50 12.44
CA TRP A 127 -7.55 -16.56 11.72
C TRP A 127 -7.56 -16.81 10.21
N GLU A 128 -6.41 -17.10 9.61
CA GLU A 128 -6.32 -17.40 8.18
C GLU A 128 -7.08 -18.68 7.82
N ALA A 129 -7.00 -19.72 8.65
CA ALA A 129 -7.78 -20.94 8.50
C ALA A 129 -9.29 -20.69 8.67
N PHE A 130 -9.69 -19.93 9.69
CA PHE A 130 -11.08 -19.51 9.92
C PHE A 130 -11.64 -18.70 8.75
N ALA A 131 -10.92 -17.68 8.30
CA ALA A 131 -11.33 -16.85 7.18
C ALA A 131 -11.35 -17.64 5.87
N ALA A 132 -10.43 -18.59 5.67
CA ALA A 132 -10.44 -19.46 4.49
C ALA A 132 -11.67 -20.37 4.46
N HIS A 133 -12.01 -20.97 5.60
CA HIS A 133 -13.21 -21.78 5.77
C HIS A 133 -14.48 -21.00 5.39
N TRP A 134 -14.68 -19.81 5.96
CA TRP A 134 -15.87 -19.00 5.66
C TRP A 134 -15.90 -18.45 4.24
N LYS A 135 -14.74 -18.08 3.67
CA LYS A 135 -14.65 -17.69 2.25
C LYS A 135 -15.04 -18.83 1.33
N ARG A 136 -14.64 -20.07 1.64
CA ARG A 136 -15.05 -21.27 0.88
C ARG A 136 -16.57 -21.42 0.91
N ARG A 137 -17.18 -21.38 2.11
CA ARG A 137 -18.65 -21.42 2.27
C ARG A 137 -19.34 -20.30 1.48
N PHE A 138 -18.83 -19.07 1.52
CA PHE A 138 -19.41 -17.95 0.79
C PHE A 138 -19.32 -18.11 -0.73
N GLU A 139 -18.21 -18.61 -1.27
CA GLU A 139 -18.10 -18.94 -2.69
C GLU A 139 -19.10 -20.04 -3.09
N TRP A 140 -19.31 -21.06 -2.24
CA TRP A 140 -20.32 -22.09 -2.48
C TRP A 140 -21.73 -21.52 -2.49
N TYR A 141 -22.08 -20.71 -1.47
CA TYR A 141 -23.34 -19.98 -1.41
C TYR A 141 -23.62 -19.20 -2.71
N LYS A 142 -22.62 -18.49 -3.26
CA LYS A 142 -22.77 -17.76 -4.53
C LYS A 142 -23.06 -18.68 -5.72
N LEU A 143 -22.45 -19.87 -5.77
CA LEU A 143 -22.73 -20.85 -6.82
C LEU A 143 -24.15 -21.40 -6.71
N VAL A 144 -24.58 -21.76 -5.49
CA VAL A 144 -25.93 -22.25 -5.20
C VAL A 144 -26.97 -21.20 -5.58
N GLN A 145 -26.79 -19.95 -5.17
CA GLN A 145 -27.69 -18.84 -5.51
C GLN A 145 -27.79 -18.60 -7.02
N ARG A 146 -26.69 -18.86 -7.75
CA ARG A 146 -26.64 -18.62 -9.19
C ARG A 146 -27.22 -19.76 -10.02
N PHE A 147 -27.08 -21.00 -9.58
CA PHE A 147 -27.31 -22.18 -10.41
C PHE A 147 -28.32 -23.17 -9.81
N GLY A 148 -28.70 -22.99 -8.56
CA GLY A 148 -29.39 -24.00 -7.76
C GLY A 148 -28.43 -25.08 -7.21
N PRO A 149 -28.85 -25.85 -6.18
CA PRO A 149 -28.01 -26.84 -5.51
C PRO A 149 -27.41 -27.90 -6.44
N ALA A 150 -28.24 -28.53 -7.29
CA ALA A 150 -27.81 -29.64 -8.15
C ALA A 150 -26.73 -29.22 -9.17
N LYS A 151 -26.88 -28.04 -9.77
CA LYS A 151 -25.92 -27.53 -10.76
C LYS A 151 -24.65 -27.00 -10.08
N ALA A 152 -24.72 -26.46 -8.87
CA ALA A 152 -23.53 -26.13 -8.08
C ALA A 152 -22.68 -27.40 -7.80
N GLN A 153 -23.32 -28.50 -7.38
CA GLN A 153 -22.67 -29.81 -7.19
C GLN A 153 -22.02 -30.33 -8.48
N ALA A 154 -22.71 -30.26 -9.61
CA ALA A 154 -22.16 -30.67 -10.90
C ALA A 154 -20.95 -29.81 -11.33
N VAL A 155 -20.98 -28.50 -11.05
CA VAL A 155 -19.85 -27.59 -11.33
C VAL A 155 -18.62 -27.95 -10.50
N GLU A 156 -18.81 -28.33 -9.23
CA GLU A 156 -17.72 -28.73 -8.37
C GLU A 156 -17.11 -30.08 -8.77
N ALA A 157 -17.96 -31.07 -9.05
CA ALA A 157 -17.50 -32.39 -9.51
C ALA A 157 -16.62 -32.26 -10.76
N LYS A 158 -16.98 -31.35 -11.70
CA LYS A 158 -16.17 -31.06 -12.90
C LYS A 158 -14.87 -30.33 -12.63
N ARG A 159 -14.73 -29.64 -11.50
CA ARG A 159 -13.47 -28.99 -11.08
C ARG A 159 -12.47 -29.97 -10.46
N GLY A 160 -12.84 -31.25 -10.31
CA GLY A 160 -11.95 -32.33 -9.91
C GLY A 160 -11.75 -32.48 -8.40
N GLY A 161 -12.77 -32.20 -7.59
CA GLY A 161 -12.81 -32.47 -6.12
C GLY A 161 -11.90 -31.59 -5.24
N SER A 162 -10.78 -31.12 -5.80
CA SER A 162 -9.71 -30.42 -5.08
C SER A 162 -10.10 -29.10 -4.41
N TRP A 163 -11.21 -28.44 -4.79
CA TRP A 163 -11.57 -27.14 -4.23
C TRP A 163 -12.28 -27.27 -2.87
N MET A 164 -13.09 -28.33 -2.69
CA MET A 164 -13.59 -28.74 -1.37
C MET A 164 -12.57 -29.57 -0.58
N ASP A 165 -11.76 -30.41 -1.25
CA ASP A 165 -10.76 -31.31 -0.66
C ASP A 165 -9.45 -30.63 -0.20
N ASN A 166 -9.45 -29.31 0.00
CA ASN A 166 -8.34 -28.67 0.69
C ASN A 166 -8.44 -28.99 2.20
N THR A 167 -8.16 -30.25 2.52
CA THR A 167 -8.31 -31.00 3.78
C THR A 167 -7.50 -30.46 4.95
N ASN A 168 -6.64 -29.46 4.71
CA ASN A 168 -5.94 -28.76 5.78
C ASN A 168 -6.78 -27.66 6.45
N ALA A 169 -7.99 -27.37 5.95
CA ALA A 169 -8.92 -26.53 6.68
C ALA A 169 -9.51 -27.34 7.83
N ILE A 170 -9.00 -27.12 9.05
CA ILE A 170 -9.60 -27.61 10.29
C ILE A 170 -11.11 -27.30 10.21
N PRO A 171 -11.99 -28.30 10.30
CA PRO A 171 -13.42 -28.06 10.44
C PRO A 171 -13.63 -27.16 11.66
N TRP A 172 -14.22 -25.98 11.44
CA TRP A 172 -14.65 -25.13 12.54
C TRP A 172 -15.99 -25.69 13.04
N GLY A 173 -15.89 -26.76 13.83
CA GLY A 173 -17.01 -27.58 14.31
C GLY A 173 -16.66 -29.08 14.43
N ALA A 174 -17.43 -29.83 15.23
CA ALA A 174 -17.16 -31.24 15.55
C ALA A 174 -17.55 -32.25 14.44
N VAL A 175 -18.21 -31.81 13.36
CA VAL A 175 -18.84 -32.69 12.37
C VAL A 175 -18.41 -32.30 10.95
N ALA A 176 -18.26 -33.28 10.07
CA ALA A 176 -18.06 -33.06 8.64
C ALA A 176 -19.20 -32.18 8.08
N GLU A 177 -18.87 -31.21 7.24
CA GLU A 177 -19.86 -30.29 6.68
C GLU A 177 -20.79 -31.01 5.70
N ASP A 178 -22.09 -31.06 5.99
CA ASP A 178 -23.09 -31.50 5.03
C ASP A 178 -23.36 -30.39 4.00
N TRP A 179 -22.56 -30.37 2.95
CA TRP A 179 -22.67 -29.39 1.85
C TRP A 179 -23.99 -29.48 1.09
N ALA A 180 -24.67 -30.63 1.10
CA ALA A 180 -25.96 -30.78 0.46
C ALA A 180 -27.06 -30.10 1.30
N ALA A 181 -27.07 -30.33 2.61
CA ALA A 181 -27.97 -29.64 3.53
C ALA A 181 -27.73 -28.12 3.53
N LEU A 182 -26.47 -27.68 3.54
CA LEU A 182 -26.12 -26.25 3.43
C LEU A 182 -26.59 -25.65 2.10
N ALA A 183 -26.45 -26.37 0.99
CA ALA A 183 -26.90 -25.90 -0.32
C ALA A 183 -28.44 -25.77 -0.38
N ASP A 184 -29.18 -26.74 0.15
CA ASP A 184 -30.64 -26.65 0.25
C ASP A 184 -31.06 -25.45 1.11
N MET A 185 -30.48 -25.31 2.31
CA MET A 185 -30.72 -24.18 3.20
C MET A 185 -30.42 -22.84 2.51
N TRP A 186 -29.28 -22.73 1.83
CA TRP A 186 -28.88 -21.51 1.14
C TRP A 186 -29.72 -21.20 -0.08
N SER A 187 -30.23 -22.20 -0.81
CA SER A 187 -31.10 -21.99 -1.96
C SER A 187 -32.45 -21.36 -1.58
N LYS A 188 -32.91 -21.61 -0.36
CA LYS A 188 -34.16 -21.06 0.20
C LYS A 188 -34.02 -19.62 0.71
N ARG A 189 -32.79 -19.12 0.91
CA ARG A 189 -32.54 -17.77 1.42
C ARG A 189 -32.55 -16.73 0.29
N VAL A 190 -33.33 -15.66 0.47
CA VAL A 190 -33.40 -14.52 -0.47
C VAL A 190 -32.36 -13.43 -0.15
N ARG A 191 -31.81 -13.43 1.07
CA ARG A 191 -30.89 -12.39 1.53
C ARG A 191 -29.58 -12.42 0.73
N LYS A 192 -29.20 -11.28 0.15
CA LYS A 192 -27.88 -11.06 -0.45
C LYS A 192 -26.89 -10.59 0.61
N TYR A 193 -25.66 -11.05 0.51
CA TYR A 193 -24.55 -10.65 1.40
C TYR A 193 -23.48 -9.91 0.60
N ALA A 194 -22.96 -8.80 1.12
CA ALA A 194 -21.99 -7.98 0.40
C ALA A 194 -20.60 -8.62 0.38
N ASN A 195 -20.23 -9.37 1.42
CA ASN A 195 -18.95 -10.06 1.53
C ASN A 195 -19.05 -11.34 2.37
N TRP A 196 -17.95 -12.10 2.45
CA TRP A 196 -17.90 -13.39 3.15
C TRP A 196 -18.16 -13.28 4.66
N LEU A 197 -17.76 -12.17 5.30
CA LEU A 197 -17.92 -11.96 6.74
C LEU A 197 -19.38 -11.63 7.08
N ASP A 198 -20.05 -10.81 6.25
CA ASP A 198 -21.49 -10.56 6.37
C ASP A 198 -22.28 -11.86 6.18
N PHE A 199 -21.87 -12.69 5.22
CA PHE A 199 -22.44 -14.02 5.00
C PHE A 199 -22.25 -14.93 6.21
N ALA A 200 -21.03 -14.98 6.76
CA ALA A 200 -20.68 -15.82 7.89
C ALA A 200 -21.55 -15.48 9.10
N LYS A 201 -21.57 -14.21 9.53
CA LYS A 201 -22.45 -13.72 10.60
C LYS A 201 -23.93 -13.99 10.35
N GLY A 202 -24.35 -13.93 9.10
CA GLY A 202 -25.71 -14.25 8.68
C GLY A 202 -26.10 -15.72 8.87
N GLN A 203 -25.18 -16.62 9.25
CA GLN A 203 -25.49 -18.02 9.50
C GLN A 203 -25.94 -18.34 10.93
N GLY A 204 -25.98 -17.37 11.84
CA GLY A 204 -26.49 -17.58 13.20
C GLY A 204 -25.66 -18.60 13.97
N GLU A 205 -26.27 -19.67 14.46
CA GLU A 205 -25.63 -20.71 15.28
C GLU A 205 -24.34 -21.27 14.63
N LEU A 206 -24.31 -21.49 13.31
CA LEU A 206 -23.09 -21.97 12.63
C LEU A 206 -21.90 -21.01 12.77
N TRP A 207 -22.17 -19.70 12.86
CA TRP A 207 -21.16 -18.68 13.11
C TRP A 207 -20.67 -18.73 14.55
N ASP A 208 -21.61 -18.83 15.50
CA ASP A 208 -21.30 -18.86 16.93
C ASP A 208 -20.51 -20.14 17.30
N GLU A 209 -20.90 -21.30 16.76
CA GLU A 209 -20.16 -22.56 16.87
C GLU A 209 -18.74 -22.45 16.29
N SER A 210 -18.61 -21.80 15.13
CA SER A 210 -17.29 -21.61 14.50
C SER A 210 -16.39 -20.67 15.33
N LEU A 211 -16.97 -19.66 15.99
CA LEU A 211 -16.24 -18.76 16.89
C LEU A 211 -15.82 -19.47 18.17
N GLN A 212 -16.68 -20.31 18.75
CA GLN A 212 -16.30 -21.18 19.88
C GLN A 212 -15.17 -22.15 19.48
N GLY A 213 -15.22 -22.64 18.23
CA GLY A 213 -14.16 -23.44 17.64
C GLY A 213 -12.81 -22.70 17.52
N PHE A 214 -12.81 -21.36 17.54
CA PHE A 214 -11.62 -20.48 17.59
C PHE A 214 -10.76 -20.65 18.86
N GLY A 215 -11.08 -21.66 19.68
CA GLY A 215 -10.21 -22.19 20.72
C GLY A 215 -10.19 -21.32 21.98
N SER A 216 -9.14 -21.47 22.78
CA SER A 216 -8.93 -20.73 24.04
C SER A 216 -8.83 -19.21 23.86
N HIS A 217 -8.68 -18.74 22.63
CA HIS A 217 -8.63 -17.32 22.29
C HIS A 217 -10.02 -16.68 22.15
N TYR A 218 -11.11 -17.42 22.36
CA TYR A 218 -12.46 -16.85 22.45
C TYR A 218 -12.96 -16.86 23.90
N PRO A 219 -13.49 -15.73 24.42
CA PRO A 219 -13.64 -14.43 23.76
C PRO A 219 -12.32 -13.61 23.77
N SER A 220 -11.97 -13.01 22.62
CA SER A 220 -10.85 -12.06 22.50
C SER A 220 -11.32 -10.80 21.81
N LYS A 221 -10.94 -9.65 22.36
CA LYS A 221 -11.21 -8.33 21.77
C LYS A 221 -10.51 -8.17 20.41
N ALA A 222 -9.36 -8.83 20.20
CA ALA A 222 -8.70 -8.83 18.90
C ALA A 222 -9.53 -9.59 17.85
N LEU A 223 -10.17 -10.69 18.25
CA LEU A 223 -11.10 -11.40 17.37
C LEU A 223 -12.32 -10.52 17.06
N ASP A 224 -12.89 -9.84 18.05
CA ASP A 224 -14.02 -8.91 17.84
C ASP A 224 -13.70 -7.77 16.86
N ILE A 225 -12.48 -7.22 16.89
CA ILE A 225 -12.03 -6.26 15.88
C ILE A 225 -11.98 -6.91 14.50
N MET A 226 -11.40 -8.11 14.40
CA MET A 226 -11.21 -8.81 13.13
C MET A 226 -12.54 -9.22 12.49
N THR A 227 -13.50 -9.64 13.30
CA THR A 227 -14.86 -9.99 12.89
C THR A 227 -15.79 -8.77 12.84
N LYS A 228 -15.42 -7.63 13.41
CA LYS A 228 -16.29 -6.45 13.57
C LYS A 228 -17.56 -6.75 14.39
N SER A 229 -17.43 -7.49 15.49
CA SER A 229 -18.52 -7.85 16.42
C SER A 229 -18.46 -7.02 17.70
N GLY A 230 -19.50 -7.17 18.54
CA GLY A 230 -19.62 -6.45 19.81
C GLY A 230 -19.54 -4.94 19.60
N ASP A 231 -18.70 -4.29 20.41
CA ASP A 231 -18.47 -2.85 20.37
C ASP A 231 -17.83 -2.39 19.03
N PHE A 232 -17.19 -3.30 18.30
CA PHE A 232 -16.53 -3.03 17.02
C PHE A 232 -17.48 -3.16 15.81
N ALA A 233 -18.78 -3.34 16.05
CA ALA A 233 -19.77 -3.36 14.98
C ALA A 233 -19.77 -2.03 14.20
N GLY A 234 -19.66 -2.10 12.88
CA GLY A 234 -19.67 -0.92 12.00
C GLY A 234 -18.32 -0.24 11.78
N ILE A 235 -17.24 -0.71 12.40
CA ILE A 235 -15.90 -0.15 12.20
C ILE A 235 -15.47 -0.25 10.71
N GLN A 236 -14.94 0.85 10.16
CA GLN A 236 -14.47 0.89 8.77
C GLN A 236 -13.10 0.21 8.57
N PHE A 237 -12.47 -0.19 9.67
CA PHE A 237 -11.17 -0.85 9.73
C PHE A 237 -11.01 -2.00 8.74
N SER A 238 -9.85 -2.03 8.12
CA SER A 238 -9.40 -3.13 7.26
C SER A 238 -8.91 -4.31 8.10
N SER A 239 -9.75 -5.36 8.27
CA SER A 239 -9.46 -6.60 9.01
C SER A 239 -8.34 -7.44 8.36
N HIS A 240 -7.11 -6.95 8.39
CA HIS A 240 -5.92 -7.62 7.89
C HIS A 240 -5.16 -8.29 9.04
N PRO A 241 -4.97 -9.63 9.01
CA PRO A 241 -4.34 -10.33 10.12
C PRO A 241 -2.90 -9.89 10.37
N GLU A 242 -2.18 -9.49 9.31
CA GLU A 242 -0.83 -8.93 9.42
C GLU A 242 -0.80 -7.62 10.20
N LYS A 243 -1.81 -6.76 10.00
CA LYS A 243 -1.90 -5.50 10.75
C LYS A 243 -2.27 -5.77 12.19
N MET A 244 -3.24 -6.67 12.42
CA MET A 244 -3.64 -7.07 13.77
C MET A 244 -2.45 -7.60 14.57
N LYS A 245 -1.70 -8.56 14.03
CA LYS A 245 -0.49 -9.07 14.67
C LYS A 245 0.47 -7.93 15.05
N LYS A 246 0.73 -6.99 14.13
CA LYS A 246 1.61 -5.85 14.41
C LYS A 246 1.09 -4.91 15.49
N TYR A 247 -0.22 -4.64 15.54
CA TYR A 247 -0.79 -3.84 16.62
C TYR A 247 -0.51 -4.48 17.97
N LEU A 248 -0.75 -5.78 18.08
CA LEU A 248 -0.58 -6.54 19.32
C LEU A 248 0.89 -6.71 19.71
N ASP A 249 1.78 -6.99 18.74
CA ASP A 249 3.23 -7.08 18.97
C ASP A 249 3.77 -5.74 19.53
N VAL A 250 3.38 -4.61 18.91
CA VAL A 250 3.82 -3.28 19.34
C VAL A 250 3.19 -2.91 20.68
N ALA A 251 1.91 -3.21 20.90
CA ALA A 251 1.25 -2.92 22.16
C ALA A 251 1.85 -3.72 23.32
N GLY A 252 2.12 -5.02 23.11
CA GLY A 252 2.82 -5.87 24.09
C GLY A 252 4.22 -5.36 24.40
N PHE A 253 4.98 -4.96 23.38
CA PHE A 253 6.27 -4.31 23.58
C PHE A 253 6.14 -3.05 24.47
N LEU A 254 5.23 -2.13 24.13
CA LEU A 254 5.06 -0.86 24.85
C LEU A 254 4.60 -1.07 26.30
N LYS A 255 3.76 -2.09 26.55
CA LYS A 255 3.37 -2.43 27.92
C LYS A 255 4.54 -2.89 28.78
N SER A 256 5.44 -3.67 28.23
CA SER A 256 6.63 -4.16 28.94
C SER A 256 7.75 -3.11 29.06
N ALA A 257 7.79 -2.13 28.16
CA ALA A 257 8.78 -1.06 28.18
C ALA A 257 8.52 -0.07 29.34
N SER A 258 9.53 0.70 29.75
CA SER A 258 9.30 1.89 30.57
C SER A 258 9.13 3.14 29.68
N ASP A 259 8.46 4.19 30.17
CA ASP A 259 8.19 5.40 29.38
C ASP A 259 9.45 6.09 28.88
N THR A 260 10.53 6.05 29.66
CA THR A 260 11.80 6.71 29.32
C THR A 260 12.70 5.91 28.38
N GLN A 261 12.28 4.70 27.96
CA GLN A 261 13.16 3.75 27.25
C GLN A 261 12.64 3.31 25.88
N ILE A 262 11.53 3.85 25.38
CA ILE A 262 10.92 3.36 24.14
C ILE A 262 11.87 3.54 22.96
N LEU A 263 12.40 4.76 22.78
CA LEU A 263 13.33 5.04 21.69
C LEU A 263 14.67 4.37 21.96
N ASP A 264 15.14 4.32 23.21
CA ASP A 264 16.39 3.63 23.60
C ASP A 264 16.42 2.15 23.17
N PHE A 265 15.28 1.46 23.18
CA PHE A 265 15.19 0.11 22.64
C PHE A 265 15.67 0.04 21.17
N TYR A 266 15.21 0.99 20.35
CA TYR A 266 15.56 1.06 18.94
C TYR A 266 16.95 1.67 18.73
N VAL A 267 17.23 2.82 19.32
CA VAL A 267 18.43 3.61 19.01
C VAL A 267 19.63 3.32 19.91
N GLY A 268 19.39 2.74 21.09
CA GLY A 268 20.37 2.58 22.15
C GLY A 268 20.44 3.80 23.07
N PRO A 269 20.78 3.63 24.35
CA PRO A 269 20.74 4.70 25.36
C PRO A 269 21.78 5.82 25.14
N SER A 270 22.77 5.58 24.27
CA SER A 270 23.81 6.56 23.93
C SER A 270 23.59 7.23 22.57
N TYR A 271 22.42 7.04 21.95
CA TYR A 271 22.14 7.64 20.65
C TYR A 271 22.06 9.16 20.76
N GLN A 272 22.90 9.83 19.96
CA GLN A 272 22.81 11.26 19.76
C GLN A 272 22.18 11.51 18.39
N HIS A 273 21.04 12.20 18.40
CA HIS A 273 20.37 12.55 17.16
C HIS A 273 21.18 13.62 16.43
N GLU A 274 21.67 13.25 15.25
CA GLU A 274 22.35 14.18 14.35
C GLU A 274 21.30 14.91 13.53
N VAL A 275 21.29 16.24 13.62
CA VAL A 275 20.44 17.12 12.78
C VAL A 275 21.21 17.70 11.58
N VAL A 276 22.52 17.42 11.52
CA VAL A 276 23.42 17.91 10.47
C VAL A 276 23.65 16.78 9.47
N HIS A 277 23.51 17.10 8.19
CA HIS A 277 23.84 16.17 7.11
C HIS A 277 25.35 15.99 7.07
N THR A 278 25.82 14.83 7.50
CA THR A 278 27.24 14.46 7.44
C THR A 278 27.64 14.09 6.01
N ILE A 279 28.95 14.15 5.74
CA ILE A 279 29.55 13.87 4.43
C ILE A 279 30.70 12.85 4.56
N GLY A 280 31.22 12.34 3.45
CA GLY A 280 32.39 11.48 3.40
C GLY A 280 32.28 10.25 4.31
N ALA A 281 33.32 9.98 5.10
CA ALA A 281 33.36 8.84 6.01
C ALA A 281 32.36 8.95 7.19
N GLU A 282 32.02 10.17 7.60
CA GLU A 282 31.03 10.38 8.66
C GLU A 282 29.63 10.01 8.20
N TYR A 283 29.26 10.37 6.96
CA TYR A 283 28.01 9.91 6.34
C TYR A 283 27.90 8.38 6.33
N LEU A 284 28.96 7.67 5.92
CA LEU A 284 28.92 6.21 5.89
C LEU A 284 28.66 5.61 7.27
N ARG A 285 29.30 6.16 8.32
CA ARG A 285 29.07 5.74 9.70
C ARG A 285 27.65 6.08 10.17
N ALA A 286 27.13 7.26 9.83
CA ALA A 286 25.77 7.66 10.15
C ALA A 286 24.74 6.75 9.45
N LYS A 287 24.98 6.41 8.18
CA LYS A 287 24.15 5.49 7.40
C LYS A 287 24.16 4.07 7.97
N GLU A 288 25.32 3.55 8.37
CA GLU A 288 25.43 2.24 9.04
C GLU A 288 24.66 2.20 10.38
N ARG A 289 24.77 3.27 11.19
CA ARG A 289 23.95 3.43 12.39
C ARG A 289 22.46 3.44 12.06
N PHE A 290 22.06 4.23 11.06
CA PHE A 290 20.68 4.31 10.60
C PHE A 290 20.13 2.94 10.18
N GLU A 291 20.87 2.17 9.39
CA GLU A 291 20.44 0.82 8.95
C GLU A 291 20.28 -0.15 10.15
N THR A 292 21.15 -0.03 11.15
CA THR A 292 21.05 -0.81 12.39
C THR A 292 19.77 -0.49 13.15
N ILE A 293 19.43 0.79 13.27
CA ILE A 293 18.19 1.27 13.90
C ILE A 293 16.98 0.83 13.08
N HIS A 294 17.02 1.03 11.76
CA HIS A 294 15.95 0.67 10.84
C HIS A 294 15.64 -0.82 10.87
N LYS A 295 16.66 -1.68 11.00
CA LYS A 295 16.49 -3.12 11.16
C LYS A 295 15.62 -3.46 12.37
N LYS A 296 15.84 -2.83 13.52
CA LYS A 296 15.00 -3.04 14.73
C LYS A 296 13.57 -2.55 14.52
N PHE A 297 13.36 -1.37 13.92
CA PHE A 297 12.00 -0.93 13.58
C PHE A 297 11.33 -1.87 12.56
N ARG A 298 12.07 -2.42 11.60
CA ARG A 298 11.55 -3.35 10.58
C ARG A 298 10.99 -4.63 11.21
N GLU A 299 11.52 -5.09 12.35
CA GLU A 299 11.02 -6.28 13.06
C GLU A 299 9.56 -6.10 13.49
N HIS A 300 9.17 -4.90 13.96
CA HIS A 300 7.79 -4.60 14.35
C HIS A 300 6.92 -4.11 13.18
N PHE A 301 7.45 -3.21 12.34
CA PHE A 301 6.61 -2.47 11.38
C PHE A 301 6.72 -2.99 9.95
N GLY A 302 7.77 -3.73 9.61
CA GLY A 302 8.14 -4.07 8.24
C GLY A 302 8.86 -2.93 7.53
N TYR A 303 9.53 -3.25 6.42
CA TYR A 303 10.61 -2.42 5.84
C TYR A 303 10.23 -0.98 5.46
N ILE A 304 9.14 -0.78 4.72
CA ILE A 304 8.73 0.58 4.27
C ILE A 304 7.97 1.33 5.38
N THR A 305 7.14 0.62 6.14
CA THR A 305 6.34 1.23 7.22
C THR A 305 7.24 1.76 8.33
N SER A 306 8.35 1.08 8.64
CA SER A 306 9.33 1.59 9.60
C SER A 306 9.98 2.89 9.13
N LEU A 307 10.33 3.03 7.84
CA LEU A 307 10.87 4.30 7.32
C LEU A 307 9.86 5.44 7.46
N HIS A 308 8.58 5.17 7.21
CA HIS A 308 7.51 6.14 7.39
C HIS A 308 7.40 6.58 8.86
N LEU A 309 7.38 5.62 9.79
CA LEU A 309 7.34 5.92 11.23
C LEU A 309 8.58 6.68 11.68
N MET A 310 9.78 6.24 11.29
CA MET A 310 11.04 6.91 11.63
C MET A 310 11.05 8.36 11.14
N MET A 311 10.54 8.63 9.94
CA MET A 311 10.39 10.00 9.46
C MET A 311 9.48 10.85 10.36
N ASP A 312 8.36 10.31 10.88
CA ASP A 312 7.50 11.06 11.80
C ASP A 312 8.08 11.22 13.20
N LEU A 313 8.96 10.30 13.61
CA LEU A 313 9.73 10.39 14.85
C LEU A 313 10.93 11.35 14.74
N GLY A 314 11.12 11.98 13.57
CA GLY A 314 12.14 12.99 13.33
C GLY A 314 13.51 12.46 12.90
N PHE A 315 13.62 11.19 12.53
CA PHE A 315 14.84 10.72 11.86
C PHE A 315 15.02 11.40 10.50
N MET A 316 16.28 11.66 10.13
CA MET A 316 16.67 12.20 8.83
C MET A 316 16.48 11.15 7.72
N THR A 317 15.23 10.92 7.34
CA THR A 317 14.86 9.95 6.32
C THR A 317 13.57 10.36 5.62
N VAL A 318 13.31 9.77 4.47
CA VAL A 318 12.04 9.91 3.75
C VAL A 318 11.35 8.57 3.67
N LYS A 319 10.03 8.58 3.48
CA LYS A 319 9.32 7.38 3.06
C LYS A 319 9.53 7.18 1.54
N PRO A 320 10.22 6.12 1.09
CA PRO A 320 10.33 5.79 -0.32
C PRO A 320 8.95 5.37 -0.83
N ASP A 321 8.31 6.26 -1.59
CA ASP A 321 6.97 6.04 -2.07
C ASP A 321 6.90 6.03 -3.60
N ARG A 322 5.69 5.84 -4.13
CA ARG A 322 5.46 5.72 -5.57
C ARG A 322 5.78 7.00 -6.33
N VAL A 323 5.49 8.16 -5.74
CA VAL A 323 5.64 9.47 -6.38
C VAL A 323 7.11 9.86 -6.39
N LEU A 324 7.75 9.82 -5.22
CA LEU A 324 9.16 10.16 -5.07
C LEU A 324 10.07 9.24 -5.88
N THR A 325 9.81 7.92 -5.85
CA THR A 325 10.63 6.97 -6.63
C THR A 325 10.46 7.19 -8.13
N TYR A 326 9.24 7.48 -8.59
CA TYR A 326 8.99 7.80 -10.00
C TYR A 326 9.64 9.12 -10.41
N LEU A 327 9.57 10.15 -9.55
CA LEU A 327 10.25 11.43 -9.73
C LEU A 327 11.75 11.23 -9.93
N PHE A 328 12.42 10.54 -9.02
CA PHE A 328 13.86 10.31 -9.09
C PHE A 328 14.23 9.46 -10.32
N SER A 329 13.44 8.44 -10.66
CA SER A 329 13.65 7.65 -11.88
C SER A 329 13.57 8.51 -13.15
N ARG A 330 12.55 9.38 -13.26
CA ARG A 330 12.35 10.24 -14.44
C ARG A 330 13.40 11.34 -14.60
N LEU A 331 13.95 11.82 -13.50
CA LEU A 331 15.10 12.75 -13.51
C LEU A 331 16.43 12.05 -13.82
N GLY A 332 16.44 10.72 -13.96
CA GLY A 332 17.66 9.94 -14.16
C GLY A 332 18.55 9.86 -12.91
N TRP A 333 17.96 10.07 -11.73
CA TRP A 333 18.66 10.05 -10.45
C TRP A 333 18.76 8.65 -9.82
N LEU A 334 18.18 7.64 -10.46
CA LEU A 334 18.29 6.25 -10.02
C LEU A 334 19.01 5.41 -11.07
N VAL A 335 20.07 4.71 -10.65
CA VAL A 335 20.76 3.69 -11.44
C VAL A 335 19.92 2.42 -11.50
N THR A 336 19.29 2.04 -10.37
CA THR A 336 18.43 0.85 -10.28
C THR A 336 17.20 0.95 -11.19
N LEU A 337 16.68 2.16 -11.40
CA LEU A 337 15.49 2.48 -12.20
C LEU A 337 15.76 3.60 -13.21
N PRO A 338 16.33 3.28 -14.39
CA PRO A 338 16.69 4.27 -15.40
C PRO A 338 15.50 5.08 -15.92
N LYS A 339 15.76 6.32 -16.40
CA LYS A 339 14.77 7.25 -16.98
C LYS A 339 13.92 6.64 -18.10
N SER A 340 14.43 5.64 -18.81
CA SER A 340 13.72 4.96 -19.91
C SER A 340 12.58 4.03 -19.45
N LEU A 341 12.46 3.72 -18.16
CA LEU A 341 11.37 2.90 -17.65
C LEU A 341 10.04 3.67 -17.63
N SER A 342 8.97 2.99 -18.01
CA SER A 342 7.61 3.49 -17.84
C SER A 342 7.21 3.58 -16.36
N LYS A 343 6.22 4.43 -16.05
CA LYS A 343 5.61 4.54 -14.71
C LYS A 343 5.23 3.17 -14.16
N GLU A 344 4.58 2.32 -14.94
CA GLU A 344 4.17 0.99 -14.48
C GLU A 344 5.36 0.08 -14.15
N GLN A 345 6.45 0.14 -14.92
CA GLN A 345 7.67 -0.63 -14.63
C GLN A 345 8.33 -0.17 -13.33
N VAL A 346 8.39 1.14 -13.09
CA VAL A 346 8.90 1.72 -11.83
C VAL A 346 8.02 1.28 -10.65
N LEU A 347 6.70 1.44 -10.77
CA LEU A 347 5.75 1.09 -9.70
C LEU A 347 5.68 -0.41 -9.38
N ARG A 348 6.23 -1.28 -10.23
CA ARG A 348 6.39 -2.71 -9.93
C ARG A 348 7.64 -3.00 -9.09
N LYS A 349 8.65 -2.12 -9.13
CA LYS A 349 9.96 -2.32 -8.50
C LYS A 349 10.26 -1.35 -7.35
N TYR A 350 9.44 -0.32 -7.12
CA TYR A 350 9.73 0.73 -6.11
C TYR A 350 9.87 0.21 -4.67
N THR A 351 9.33 -0.96 -4.34
CA THR A 351 9.48 -1.59 -3.02
C THR A 351 10.65 -2.58 -2.95
N ASP A 352 11.41 -2.75 -4.03
CA ASP A 352 12.64 -3.55 -4.01
C ASP A 352 13.64 -2.90 -3.06
N GLU A 353 14.25 -3.68 -2.18
CA GLU A 353 15.17 -3.21 -1.15
C GLU A 353 16.33 -2.39 -1.74
N ARG A 354 16.84 -2.77 -2.92
CA ARG A 354 17.92 -2.01 -3.58
C ARG A 354 17.45 -0.66 -4.12
N VAL A 355 16.22 -0.59 -4.63
CA VAL A 355 15.62 0.67 -5.09
C VAL A 355 15.38 1.59 -3.91
N VAL A 356 14.81 1.05 -2.83
CA VAL A 356 14.56 1.80 -1.60
C VAL A 356 15.85 2.39 -1.04
N GLN A 357 16.91 1.58 -0.93
CA GLN A 357 18.20 2.06 -0.45
C GLN A 357 18.78 3.16 -1.34
N GLU A 358 18.62 3.06 -2.66
CA GLU A 358 19.04 4.13 -3.58
C GLU A 358 18.22 5.39 -3.38
N VAL A 359 16.89 5.30 -3.30
CA VAL A 359 16.00 6.45 -3.07
C VAL A 359 16.36 7.14 -1.76
N LEU A 360 16.60 6.40 -0.68
CA LEU A 360 17.04 6.96 0.60
C LEU A 360 18.38 7.72 0.45
N HIS A 361 19.37 7.09 -0.19
CA HIS A 361 20.66 7.74 -0.43
C HIS A 361 20.52 9.03 -1.25
N ARG A 362 19.73 9.01 -2.34
CA ARG A 362 19.49 10.22 -3.16
C ARG A 362 18.70 11.29 -2.40
N ALA A 363 17.78 10.87 -1.54
CA ALA A 363 17.03 11.79 -0.69
C ALA A 363 17.93 12.48 0.34
N ASP A 364 18.94 11.79 0.89
CA ASP A 364 19.93 12.41 1.79
C ASP A 364 20.71 13.52 1.07
N VAL A 365 21.20 13.25 -0.14
CA VAL A 365 21.94 14.23 -0.96
C VAL A 365 21.05 15.44 -1.27
N LEU A 366 19.79 15.19 -1.67
CA LEU A 366 18.82 16.25 -1.95
C LEU A 366 18.52 17.06 -0.68
N ALA A 367 18.26 16.40 0.44
CA ALA A 367 17.92 17.05 1.70
C ALA A 367 19.08 17.92 2.20
N ALA A 368 20.33 17.45 2.07
CA ALA A 368 21.50 18.22 2.41
C ALA A 368 21.65 19.48 1.55
N SER A 369 21.36 19.40 0.24
CA SER A 369 21.40 20.57 -0.65
C SER A 369 20.36 21.65 -0.32
N LEU A 370 19.35 21.30 0.48
CA LEU A 370 18.24 22.18 0.81
C LEU A 370 18.37 22.85 2.18
N VAL A 371 19.37 22.49 3.00
CA VAL A 371 19.46 23.00 4.39
C VAL A 371 19.56 24.51 4.42
N ASP A 372 20.55 25.06 3.71
CA ASP A 372 20.77 26.50 3.61
C ASP A 372 19.65 27.18 2.81
N HIS A 373 19.16 26.50 1.76
CA HIS A 373 18.09 27.02 0.90
C HIS A 373 16.76 27.21 1.65
N CYS A 374 16.42 26.28 2.53
CA CYS A 374 15.17 26.31 3.30
C CYS A 374 15.33 26.96 4.68
N GLY A 375 16.56 27.20 5.14
CA GLY A 375 16.84 27.75 6.47
C GLY A 375 16.42 26.82 7.62
N THR A 376 16.43 25.50 7.39
CA THR A 376 16.02 24.51 8.40
C THR A 376 16.76 23.19 8.22
N PRO A 377 17.13 22.48 9.29
CA PRO A 377 17.74 21.15 9.19
C PRO A 377 16.73 20.04 8.82
N TYR A 378 15.42 20.28 8.96
CA TYR A 378 14.37 19.27 8.76
C TYR A 378 13.97 19.09 7.28
N THR A 379 14.95 19.13 6.38
CA THR A 379 14.74 19.11 4.94
C THR A 379 14.15 17.80 4.42
N HIS A 380 14.45 16.65 5.04
CA HIS A 380 13.78 15.38 4.70
C HIS A 380 12.27 15.46 4.88
N ARG A 381 11.80 16.14 5.93
CA ARG A 381 10.36 16.30 6.19
C ARG A 381 9.71 17.21 5.15
N LEU A 382 10.40 18.29 4.77
CA LEU A 382 9.96 19.15 3.68
C LEU A 382 9.92 18.40 2.35
N LEU A 383 10.90 17.55 2.07
CA LEU A 383 10.93 16.72 0.88
C LEU A 383 9.75 15.76 0.82
N ASP A 384 9.48 15.04 1.91
CA ASP A 384 8.31 14.17 1.99
C ASP A 384 7.03 14.95 1.68
N ILE A 385 6.80 16.09 2.35
CA ILE A 385 5.56 16.84 2.15
C ILE A 385 5.48 17.39 0.72
N TRP A 386 6.47 18.12 0.23
CA TRP A 386 6.40 18.77 -1.07
C TRP A 386 6.46 17.79 -2.24
N MET A 387 7.30 16.75 -2.16
CA MET A 387 7.47 15.80 -3.27
C MET A 387 6.38 14.73 -3.30
N VAL A 388 5.86 14.30 -2.14
CA VAL A 388 4.81 13.26 -2.09
C VAL A 388 3.44 13.86 -2.34
N LYS A 389 3.11 15.02 -1.73
CA LYS A 389 1.79 15.66 -1.92
C LYS A 389 1.53 16.07 -3.36
N PHE A 390 2.58 16.28 -4.17
CA PHE A 390 2.49 16.59 -5.60
C PHE A 390 1.65 15.56 -6.39
N GLY A 391 1.64 14.28 -5.98
CA GLY A 391 0.93 13.19 -6.66
C GLY A 391 -0.23 12.60 -5.87
N GLN A 392 -0.68 13.24 -4.78
CA GLN A 392 -1.76 12.73 -3.94
C GLN A 392 -3.15 13.18 -4.40
N GLU A 393 -4.15 12.44 -3.95
CA GLU A 393 -5.56 12.82 -4.10
C GLU A 393 -5.83 14.14 -3.36
N PRO A 394 -6.89 14.89 -3.72
CA PRO A 394 -7.26 16.09 -2.98
C PRO A 394 -7.41 15.81 -1.48
N GLU A 395 -6.79 16.67 -0.67
CA GLU A 395 -6.84 16.65 0.79
C GLU A 395 -7.20 18.07 1.26
N GLU A 396 -8.49 18.42 1.20
CA GLU A 396 -8.98 19.77 1.50
C GLU A 396 -8.60 20.26 2.90
N GLN A 397 -8.45 19.33 3.85
CA GLN A 397 -7.93 19.61 5.19
C GLN A 397 -6.50 20.20 5.19
N PHE A 398 -5.72 19.98 4.14
CA PHE A 398 -4.39 20.56 3.94
C PHE A 398 -4.39 21.68 2.89
N GLY A 399 -5.56 22.09 2.41
CA GLY A 399 -5.67 23.11 1.35
C GLY A 399 -5.34 22.58 -0.05
N ILE A 400 -5.18 21.26 -0.23
CA ILE A 400 -4.96 20.65 -1.54
C ILE A 400 -6.30 20.22 -2.09
N THR A 401 -6.75 20.83 -3.18
CA THR A 401 -8.09 20.62 -3.77
C THR A 401 -8.03 19.92 -5.11
N VAL A 402 -6.84 19.80 -5.71
CA VAL A 402 -6.65 19.23 -7.05
C VAL A 402 -5.54 18.19 -7.02
N ASN A 403 -5.84 16.99 -7.52
CA ASN A 403 -4.82 16.02 -7.89
C ASN A 403 -4.20 16.47 -9.21
N LEU A 404 -2.97 17.00 -9.17
CA LEU A 404 -2.32 17.62 -10.32
C LEU A 404 -2.18 16.68 -11.52
N GLU A 405 -1.75 15.45 -11.28
CA GLU A 405 -1.55 14.45 -12.32
C GLU A 405 -2.89 14.01 -12.94
N ALA A 406 -3.95 13.89 -12.13
CA ALA A 406 -5.27 13.53 -12.62
C ALA A 406 -5.97 14.66 -13.37
N ALA A 407 -5.87 15.89 -12.85
CA ALA A 407 -6.51 17.06 -13.45
C ALA A 407 -5.79 17.53 -14.71
N ARG A 408 -4.48 17.32 -14.78
CA ARG A 408 -3.65 17.72 -15.92
C ARG A 408 -2.71 16.57 -16.28
N PRO A 409 -3.08 15.75 -17.28
CA PRO A 409 -2.14 14.79 -17.85
C PRO A 409 -0.79 15.49 -18.11
N ASN A 410 0.29 14.81 -17.73
CA ASN A 410 1.67 15.26 -17.92
C ASN A 410 2.09 16.46 -17.05
N ALA A 411 1.38 16.76 -15.94
CA ALA A 411 1.82 17.79 -14.98
C ALA A 411 3.23 17.50 -14.44
N MET A 412 3.53 16.23 -14.14
CA MET A 412 4.87 15.79 -13.78
C MET A 412 5.88 16.08 -14.90
N GLU A 413 5.52 15.78 -16.17
CA GLU A 413 6.40 15.98 -17.32
C GLU A 413 6.74 17.45 -17.53
N ARG A 414 5.75 18.34 -17.47
CA ARG A 414 5.99 19.79 -17.56
C ARG A 414 6.85 20.31 -16.40
N LEU A 415 6.65 19.79 -15.19
CA LEU A 415 7.54 20.11 -14.07
C LEU A 415 8.98 19.69 -14.38
N TYR A 416 9.18 18.47 -14.89
CA TYR A 416 10.51 17.99 -15.29
C TYR A 416 11.13 18.87 -16.35
N GLU A 417 10.38 19.23 -17.40
CA GLU A 417 10.86 20.11 -18.47
C GLU A 417 11.27 21.48 -17.92
N ARG A 418 10.47 22.09 -17.03
CA ARG A 418 10.82 23.35 -16.37
C ARG A 418 12.10 23.22 -15.54
N VAL A 419 12.26 22.10 -14.84
CA VAL A 419 13.46 21.83 -14.05
C VAL A 419 14.65 21.62 -14.97
N GLU A 420 14.56 20.78 -16.00
CA GLU A 420 15.63 20.56 -16.98
C GLU A 420 16.05 21.87 -17.67
N GLN A 421 15.11 22.74 -18.04
CA GLN A 421 15.40 24.07 -18.59
C GLN A 421 16.16 24.95 -17.59
N ARG A 422 15.70 25.01 -16.33
CA ARG A 422 16.41 25.76 -15.26
C ARG A 422 17.81 25.17 -15.01
N MET A 423 17.94 23.84 -15.03
CA MET A 423 19.21 23.13 -14.87
C MET A 423 20.19 23.45 -15.99
N ALA A 424 19.73 23.51 -17.24
CA ALA A 424 20.54 23.84 -18.40
C ALA A 424 21.07 25.29 -18.36
N SER A 425 20.32 26.21 -17.74
CA SER A 425 20.74 27.61 -17.60
C SER A 425 21.68 27.89 -16.42
N ALA A 426 21.81 26.97 -15.46
CA ALA A 426 22.59 27.21 -14.25
C ALA A 426 24.09 26.97 -14.51
N PRO A 427 24.98 27.97 -14.29
CA PRO A 427 26.41 27.82 -14.50
C PRO A 427 26.94 26.59 -13.75
N VAL A 428 27.78 25.79 -14.44
CA VAL A 428 28.43 24.62 -13.86
C VAL A 428 29.67 25.09 -13.12
N GLU A 429 29.51 25.56 -11.89
CA GLU A 429 30.64 25.53 -10.97
C GLU A 429 30.93 24.07 -10.65
N ARG A 430 32.07 23.57 -11.15
CA ARG A 430 32.62 22.27 -10.72
C ARG A 430 33.12 22.44 -9.28
N GLY A 431 32.20 22.39 -8.33
CA GLY A 431 32.51 22.41 -6.89
C GLY A 431 32.46 21.01 -6.28
N ASP A 432 33.18 20.85 -5.17
CA ASP A 432 33.46 19.66 -4.34
C ASP A 432 32.29 18.69 -4.01
N ALA A 433 31.07 18.91 -4.50
CA ALA A 433 29.91 18.06 -4.19
C ALA A 433 30.14 16.58 -4.59
N GLU A 434 30.92 16.33 -5.65
CA GLU A 434 31.34 14.99 -6.07
C GLU A 434 32.25 14.28 -5.07
N GLU A 435 33.03 15.03 -4.31
CA GLU A 435 33.95 14.51 -3.28
C GLU A 435 33.26 14.39 -1.91
N ARG A 436 32.22 15.20 -1.66
CA ARG A 436 31.49 15.22 -0.38
C ARG A 436 30.65 13.95 -0.16
N TRP A 437 30.01 13.41 -1.19
CA TRP A 437 29.12 12.25 -1.02
C TRP A 437 29.78 10.95 -1.49
N PRO A 438 30.02 9.98 -0.59
CA PRO A 438 30.75 8.78 -0.92
C PRO A 438 29.97 7.95 -1.94
N SER A 439 30.57 7.78 -3.12
CA SER A 439 30.05 6.89 -4.17
C SER A 439 30.21 5.40 -3.86
N ALA A 440 30.76 5.03 -2.69
CA ALA A 440 31.02 3.67 -2.27
C ALA A 440 29.79 2.74 -2.30
N ILE A 441 28.58 3.32 -2.30
CA ILE A 441 27.34 2.56 -2.49
C ILE A 441 27.09 2.35 -3.99
N ALA A 442 27.48 1.17 -4.44
CA ALA A 442 27.32 0.73 -5.80
C ALA A 442 25.89 0.26 -6.11
N PHE A 443 25.14 1.09 -6.81
CA PHE A 443 23.87 0.69 -7.40
C PHE A 443 24.11 0.13 -8.81
N ALA A 444 23.33 -0.89 -9.19
CA ALA A 444 23.37 -1.45 -10.54
C ALA A 444 21.94 -1.54 -11.08
N PRO A 445 21.73 -1.38 -12.39
CA PRO A 445 20.38 -1.45 -12.97
C PRO A 445 19.70 -2.76 -12.61
N LEU A 446 18.43 -2.68 -12.18
CA LEU A 446 17.63 -3.88 -12.05
C LEU A 446 17.29 -4.40 -13.44
N THR A 447 17.96 -5.46 -13.88
CA THR A 447 17.70 -6.06 -15.19
C THR A 447 16.20 -6.31 -15.37
N SER A 448 15.69 -5.99 -16.55
CA SER A 448 14.29 -6.18 -16.92
C SER A 448 13.97 -7.64 -17.25
N ARG A 449 14.96 -8.55 -17.17
CA ARG A 449 14.74 -9.99 -17.28
C ARG A 449 13.61 -10.34 -16.35
N GLY A 450 12.53 -10.88 -16.93
CA GLY A 450 11.23 -11.10 -16.33
C GLY A 450 11.29 -11.97 -15.08
N GLY A 451 11.81 -11.40 -14.00
CA GLY A 451 11.52 -11.83 -12.65
C GLY A 451 10.01 -11.96 -12.57
N PRO A 452 9.50 -13.03 -11.94
CA PRO A 452 8.07 -13.27 -11.86
C PRO A 452 7.39 -11.96 -11.51
N ARG A 453 6.38 -11.57 -12.30
CA ARG A 453 5.52 -10.40 -12.01
C ARG A 453 5.38 -10.34 -10.50
N PRO A 454 5.68 -9.21 -9.83
CA PRO A 454 5.50 -9.11 -8.40
C PRO A 454 4.01 -9.38 -8.16
N GLY A 455 3.70 -10.63 -7.83
CA GLY A 455 2.40 -10.99 -7.33
C GLY A 455 2.33 -10.21 -6.05
N LYS A 456 1.52 -9.13 -6.05
CA LYS A 456 1.19 -8.26 -4.91
C LYS A 456 2.02 -8.64 -3.69
N ALA A 457 3.15 -7.96 -3.44
CA ALA A 457 4.08 -8.28 -2.35
C ALA A 457 3.36 -8.86 -1.13
N ARG A 458 3.28 -10.19 -1.12
CA ARG A 458 2.76 -11.03 -0.05
C ARG A 458 4.04 -11.46 0.61
N HIS A 459 4.34 -10.85 1.75
CA HIS A 459 5.33 -11.41 2.66
C HIS A 459 4.99 -12.89 2.89
N ALA A 460 6.03 -13.71 2.90
CA ALA A 460 5.95 -15.15 2.74
C ALA A 460 5.01 -15.82 3.75
N ALA A 461 3.98 -16.48 3.23
CA ALA A 461 3.31 -17.62 3.84
C ALA A 461 2.84 -18.53 2.69
N THR A 462 3.36 -19.76 2.67
CA THR A 462 2.98 -20.85 1.78
C THR A 462 1.52 -21.24 2.02
N ALA A 463 0.64 -20.96 1.04
CA ALA A 463 -0.74 -21.48 0.98
C ALA A 463 -1.23 -21.51 -0.50
N PRO A 464 -2.30 -22.29 -0.83
CA PRO A 464 -2.29 -23.19 -1.98
C PRO A 464 -2.65 -22.57 -3.35
N ARG A 465 -2.39 -23.38 -4.37
CA ARG A 465 -2.30 -23.16 -5.82
C ARG A 465 -3.51 -22.54 -6.56
N SER A 466 -4.53 -21.94 -5.92
CA SER A 466 -5.78 -21.55 -6.60
C SER A 466 -5.89 -20.10 -7.12
N ALA A 467 -4.86 -19.26 -6.97
CA ALA A 467 -4.93 -17.85 -7.42
C ALA A 467 -4.23 -17.53 -8.75
N ARG A 468 -3.84 -18.54 -9.55
CA ARG A 468 -3.07 -18.36 -10.80
C ARG A 468 -3.90 -17.95 -12.04
N ILE A 469 -5.21 -17.78 -11.94
CA ILE A 469 -6.10 -17.67 -13.13
C ILE A 469 -6.29 -16.22 -13.65
N ARG A 470 -5.93 -15.17 -12.90
CA ARG A 470 -6.46 -13.82 -13.20
C ARG A 470 -5.85 -13.02 -14.37
N PRO A 471 -4.59 -13.20 -14.82
CA PRO A 471 -4.14 -12.53 -16.04
C PRO A 471 -4.69 -13.19 -17.30
N ALA A 472 -4.61 -14.53 -17.37
CA ALA A 472 -5.07 -15.29 -18.53
C ALA A 472 -6.59 -15.22 -18.70
N GLN A 473 -7.36 -15.14 -17.62
CA GLN A 473 -8.81 -15.00 -17.70
C GLN A 473 -9.24 -13.62 -18.19
N LYS A 474 -8.54 -12.53 -17.80
CA LYS A 474 -8.81 -11.20 -18.36
C LYS A 474 -8.44 -11.12 -19.84
N THR A 475 -7.32 -11.72 -20.25
CA THR A 475 -6.95 -11.79 -21.66
C THR A 475 -7.95 -12.62 -22.46
N ARG A 476 -8.36 -13.79 -21.95
CA ARG A 476 -9.39 -14.63 -22.59
C ARG A 476 -10.76 -13.96 -22.64
N GLU A 477 -11.17 -13.26 -21.60
CA GLU A 477 -12.43 -12.49 -21.59
C GLU A 477 -12.41 -11.39 -22.64
N GLN A 478 -11.28 -10.71 -22.79
CA GLN A 478 -11.09 -9.68 -23.81
C GLN A 478 -11.08 -10.26 -25.23
N GLU A 479 -10.36 -11.38 -25.45
CA GLU A 479 -10.42 -12.14 -26.71
C GLU A 479 -11.85 -12.58 -27.04
N LYS A 480 -12.61 -13.08 -26.06
CA LYS A 480 -14.02 -13.48 -26.25
C LYS A 480 -14.93 -12.29 -26.50
N LEU A 481 -14.66 -11.13 -25.91
CA LEU A 481 -15.38 -9.88 -26.19
C LEU A 481 -15.14 -9.40 -27.62
N GLU A 482 -13.91 -9.49 -28.12
CA GLU A 482 -13.55 -9.13 -29.50
C GLU A 482 -14.17 -10.12 -30.51
N GLU A 483 -14.13 -11.42 -30.22
CA GLU A 483 -14.78 -12.47 -31.01
C GLU A 483 -16.30 -12.28 -31.06
N MET A 484 -16.93 -12.03 -29.90
CA MET A 484 -18.37 -11.73 -29.80
C MET A 484 -18.74 -10.48 -30.59
N HIS A 485 -17.96 -9.40 -30.46
CA HIS A 485 -18.21 -8.15 -31.17
C HIS A 485 -18.09 -8.33 -32.69
N SER A 486 -17.08 -9.06 -33.14
CA SER A 486 -16.87 -9.36 -34.57
C SER A 486 -18.06 -10.15 -35.14
N PHE A 487 -18.49 -11.21 -34.44
CA PHE A 487 -19.65 -12.00 -34.84
C PHE A 487 -20.94 -11.15 -34.86
N TYR A 488 -21.14 -10.29 -33.86
CA TYR A 488 -22.28 -9.38 -33.81
C TYR A 488 -22.33 -8.43 -35.01
N GLN A 489 -21.18 -7.85 -35.41
CA GLN A 489 -21.14 -6.94 -36.57
C GLN A 489 -21.43 -7.68 -37.88
N MET A 490 -20.89 -8.88 -38.07
CA MET A 490 -21.13 -9.69 -39.28
C MET A 490 -22.58 -10.14 -39.42
N ASN A 491 -23.27 -10.37 -38.31
CA ASN A 491 -24.64 -10.91 -38.28
C ASN A 491 -25.68 -9.88 -37.83
N LYS A 492 -25.34 -8.59 -37.81
CA LYS A 492 -26.18 -7.53 -37.22
C LYS A 492 -27.60 -7.47 -37.81
N GLN A 493 -27.75 -7.83 -39.08
CA GLN A 493 -29.05 -7.81 -39.78
C GLN A 493 -29.94 -9.02 -39.45
N SER A 494 -29.36 -10.16 -39.07
CA SER A 494 -30.09 -11.39 -38.74
C SER A 494 -30.31 -11.58 -37.23
N LEU A 495 -29.62 -10.82 -36.39
CA LEU A 495 -29.77 -10.86 -34.94
C LEU A 495 -30.84 -9.85 -34.45
N PRO A 496 -31.71 -10.22 -33.48
CA PRO A 496 -32.69 -9.31 -32.92
C PRO A 496 -32.01 -8.18 -32.12
N ALA A 497 -32.59 -6.98 -32.12
CA ALA A 497 -32.00 -5.81 -31.46
C ALA A 497 -31.76 -6.01 -29.95
N THR A 498 -32.59 -6.84 -29.30
CA THR A 498 -32.51 -7.18 -27.87
C THR A 498 -31.28 -8.00 -27.51
N ILE A 499 -30.59 -8.61 -28.48
CA ILE A 499 -29.43 -9.49 -28.22
C ILE A 499 -28.29 -8.77 -27.48
N ARG A 500 -28.20 -7.44 -27.61
CA ARG A 500 -27.20 -6.62 -26.92
C ARG A 500 -27.33 -6.67 -25.39
N ASN A 501 -28.54 -6.91 -24.89
CA ASN A 501 -28.81 -6.98 -23.45
C ASN A 501 -28.20 -8.22 -22.78
N PHE A 502 -27.74 -9.19 -23.58
CA PHE A 502 -27.20 -10.46 -23.11
C PHE A 502 -25.69 -10.58 -23.30
N ARG A 503 -24.99 -9.45 -23.52
CA ARG A 503 -23.52 -9.40 -23.71
C ARG A 503 -22.76 -10.29 -22.72
N ASP A 504 -23.00 -10.10 -21.44
CA ASP A 504 -22.23 -10.79 -20.40
C ASP A 504 -22.55 -12.29 -20.35
N GLU A 505 -23.77 -12.69 -20.71
CA GLU A 505 -24.16 -14.10 -20.78
C GLU A 505 -23.53 -14.79 -22.00
N ILE A 506 -23.51 -14.14 -23.16
CA ILE A 506 -22.88 -14.64 -24.38
C ILE A 506 -21.37 -14.86 -24.15
N VAL A 507 -20.68 -13.87 -23.56
CA VAL A 507 -19.25 -13.97 -23.24
C VAL A 507 -18.99 -15.12 -22.27
N GLN A 508 -19.87 -15.33 -21.28
CA GLN A 508 -19.72 -16.43 -20.34
C GLN A 508 -19.91 -17.81 -20.99
N LEU A 509 -20.87 -17.96 -21.92
CA LEU A 509 -21.03 -19.19 -22.70
C LEU A 509 -19.79 -19.46 -23.56
N MET A 510 -19.25 -18.44 -24.23
CA MET A 510 -18.00 -18.54 -25.00
C MET A 510 -16.80 -18.90 -24.12
N MET A 511 -16.72 -18.33 -22.92
CA MET A 511 -15.70 -18.70 -21.93
C MET A 511 -15.86 -20.12 -21.41
N ALA A 512 -17.07 -20.70 -21.45
CA ALA A 512 -17.34 -22.09 -21.14
C ALA A 512 -17.03 -23.05 -22.31
N GLY A 513 -16.54 -22.52 -23.44
CA GLY A 513 -16.11 -23.30 -24.60
C GLY A 513 -17.16 -23.43 -25.71
N LEU A 514 -18.31 -22.75 -25.62
CA LEU A 514 -19.27 -22.73 -26.72
C LEU A 514 -18.72 -21.91 -27.90
N PRO A 515 -18.85 -22.38 -29.15
CA PRO A 515 -18.64 -21.55 -30.32
C PRO A 515 -19.53 -20.29 -30.28
N VAL A 516 -19.01 -19.17 -30.80
CA VAL A 516 -19.72 -17.88 -30.75
C VAL A 516 -21.13 -17.94 -31.36
N ALA A 517 -21.32 -18.66 -32.48
CA ALA A 517 -22.63 -18.81 -33.11
C ALA A 517 -23.65 -19.55 -32.22
N ASP A 518 -23.21 -20.58 -31.51
CA ASP A 518 -24.05 -21.35 -30.59
C ASP A 518 -24.38 -20.54 -29.34
N ALA A 519 -23.43 -19.75 -28.83
CA ALA A 519 -23.66 -18.86 -27.69
C ALA A 519 -24.75 -17.81 -28.01
N PHE A 520 -24.72 -17.22 -29.19
CA PHE A 520 -25.79 -16.31 -29.66
C PHE A 520 -27.13 -17.04 -29.82
N SER A 521 -27.13 -18.21 -30.47
CA SER A 521 -28.34 -19.01 -30.70
C SER A 521 -29.01 -19.46 -29.41
N GLN A 522 -28.22 -19.82 -28.39
CA GLN A 522 -28.73 -20.27 -27.09
C GLN A 522 -29.43 -19.14 -26.33
N VAL A 523 -28.91 -17.92 -26.42
CA VAL A 523 -29.50 -16.74 -25.79
C VAL A 523 -30.74 -16.27 -26.55
N GLN A 524 -30.79 -16.41 -27.89
CA GLN A 524 -31.98 -16.07 -28.69
C GLN A 524 -33.21 -16.93 -28.41
N ARG A 525 -33.01 -18.15 -27.89
CA ARG A 525 -34.11 -19.06 -27.53
C ARG A 525 -34.75 -18.73 -26.18
N LYS A 526 -34.20 -17.76 -25.44
CA LYS A 526 -34.78 -17.22 -24.22
C LYS A 526 -35.61 -15.98 -24.55
#